data_AF-A0AB34QTK5-F1
#
_entry.id   AF-A0AB34QTK5-F1
#
_cell.length_a   1.000
_cell.length_b   1.000
_cell.length_c   1.000
_cell.angle_alpha   90.00
_cell.angle_beta   90.00
_cell.angle_gamma   90.00
#
_symmetry.space_group_name_H-M   'P 1'
#
loop_
_entity.id
_entity.type
_entity.pdbx_description
1 polymer ?
#
loop_
_entity_poly.entity_id
_entity_poly.type
_entity_poly.pdbx_seq_one_letter_code
_entity_poly.pdbx_strand_id
1 'polypeptide(L)'
;MFTVPVSGRYFITYQVNASAGLLAGTRVINNGSAIPGSILTPALSASSYNVSLITTLVAGNQLSLQIFGLIAAVVLLGGGSVGAALTIIRLE
;
A
#
# COMPACT_ATOMS: atom_id res chain seq x y z
N MET A 1 2.70 6.18 -8.56
CA MET A 1 1.24 6.17 -8.82
C MET A 1 0.97 5.22 -9.97
N PHE A 2 -0.11 4.44 -9.89
CA PHE A 2 -0.51 3.48 -10.93
C PHE A 2 -1.91 3.82 -11.43
N THR A 3 -2.12 3.84 -12.74
CA THR A 3 -3.45 4.07 -13.32
C THR A 3 -4.01 2.75 -13.80
N VAL A 4 -5.24 2.43 -13.39
CA VAL A 4 -5.93 1.19 -13.78
C VAL A 4 -6.28 1.26 -15.27
N PRO A 5 -5.78 0.33 -16.12
CA PRO A 5 -6.00 0.42 -17.55
C PRO A 5 -7.39 -0.09 -17.99
N VAL A 6 -7.94 -1.09 -17.30
CA VAL A 6 -9.19 -1.77 -17.66
C VAL A 6 -9.97 -2.07 -16.39
N SER A 7 -11.29 -1.96 -16.42
CA SER A 7 -12.13 -2.37 -15.28
C SER A 7 -12.05 -3.89 -15.11
N GLY A 8 -12.09 -4.36 -13.87
CA GLY A 8 -12.05 -5.79 -13.59
C GLY A 8 -11.63 -6.12 -12.16
N ARG A 9 -11.36 -7.40 -11.92
CA ARG A 9 -10.92 -7.90 -10.62
C ARG A 9 -9.39 -7.91 -10.58
N TYR A 10 -8.84 -7.36 -9.50
CA TYR A 10 -7.40 -7.23 -9.31
C TYR A 10 -6.95 -7.86 -8.00
N PHE A 11 -5.86 -8.61 -8.06
CA PHE A 11 -5.06 -8.93 -6.90
C PHE A 11 -4.10 -7.77 -6.63
N ILE A 12 -4.12 -7.27 -5.41
CA ILE A 12 -3.25 -6.18 -4.94
C ILE A 12 -2.48 -6.72 -3.74
N THR A 13 -1.17 -6.58 -3.79
CA THR A 13 -0.31 -6.80 -2.63
C THR A 13 0.67 -5.65 -2.48
N TYR A 14 1.00 -5.30 -1.25
CA TYR A 14 2.04 -4.32 -0.99
C TYR A 14 2.93 -4.76 0.15
N GLN A 15 4.15 -4.23 0.14
CA GLN A 15 5.08 -4.32 1.24
C GLN A 15 5.67 -2.94 1.52
N VAL A 16 5.82 -2.60 2.80
CA VAL A 16 6.57 -1.42 3.25
C VAL A 16 7.55 -1.87 4.32
N ASN A 17 8.82 -1.50 4.18
CA ASN A 17 9.86 -1.74 5.16
C ASN A 17 10.50 -0.40 5.55
N ALA A 18 10.29 -0.01 6.81
CA ALA A 18 10.90 1.15 7.43
C ALA A 18 12.25 0.79 8.07
N SER A 19 13.15 1.76 8.19
CA SER A 19 14.44 1.59 8.85
C SER A 19 14.34 1.47 10.38
N ALA A 20 13.19 1.82 10.96
CA ALA A 20 12.89 1.74 12.39
C ALA A 20 11.42 1.34 12.61
N GLY A 21 11.07 0.96 13.84
CA GLY A 21 9.69 0.68 14.21
C GLY A 21 8.84 1.95 14.20
N LEU A 22 7.67 1.88 13.55
CA LEU A 22 6.72 2.98 13.45
C LEU A 22 5.36 2.56 14.00
N LEU A 23 4.67 3.48 14.67
CA LEU A 23 3.25 3.37 15.01
C LEU A 23 2.42 4.10 13.94
N ALA A 24 2.55 3.66 12.69
CA ALA A 24 1.88 4.25 11.54
C ALA A 24 1.06 3.19 10.79
N GLY A 25 -0.06 3.61 10.20
CA GLY A 25 -0.84 2.74 9.34
C GLY A 25 -0.34 2.75 7.90
N THR A 26 -0.58 1.67 7.16
CA THR A 26 -0.38 1.61 5.70
C THR A 26 -1.71 1.31 5.02
N ARG A 27 -1.91 1.85 3.82
CA ARG A 27 -3.10 1.59 3.01
C ARG A 27 -2.85 1.88 1.53
N VAL A 28 -3.64 1.26 0.67
CA VAL A 28 -3.75 1.64 -0.74
C VAL A 28 -4.90 2.62 -0.91
N ILE A 29 -4.61 3.75 -1.57
CA ILE A 29 -5.59 4.77 -1.95
C ILE A 29 -6.01 4.54 -3.40
N ASN A 30 -7.30 4.68 -3.67
CA ASN A 30 -7.96 4.63 -4.96
C ASN A 30 -8.72 5.94 -5.18
N ASN A 31 -8.23 6.82 -6.06
CA ASN A 31 -8.78 8.16 -6.31
C ASN A 31 -9.11 8.93 -5.01
N GLY A 32 -8.18 8.93 -4.05
CA GLY A 32 -8.33 9.64 -2.78
C GLY A 32 -9.06 8.87 -1.67
N SER A 33 -9.73 7.75 -1.98
CA SER A 33 -10.40 6.89 -0.98
C SER A 33 -9.56 5.67 -0.64
N ALA A 34 -9.53 5.27 0.63
CA ALA A 34 -8.81 4.06 1.05
C ALA A 34 -9.54 2.79 0.61
N ILE A 35 -8.80 1.80 0.11
CA ILE A 35 -9.35 0.45 -0.14
C ILE A 35 -9.45 -0.27 1.21
N PRO A 36 -10.66 -0.62 1.72
CA PRO A 36 -10.83 -1.10 3.10
C PRO A 36 -9.96 -2.31 3.46
N GLY A 37 -9.89 -3.32 2.58
CA GLY A 37 -9.08 -4.52 2.80
C GLY A 37 -7.56 -4.32 2.68
N SER A 38 -7.12 -3.10 2.34
CA SER A 38 -5.70 -2.75 2.26
C SER A 38 -5.18 -2.04 3.51
N ILE A 39 -6.04 -1.72 4.48
CA ILE A 39 -5.65 -0.93 5.64
C ILE A 39 -5.00 -1.84 6.69
N LEU A 40 -3.74 -1.57 7.03
CA LEU A 40 -3.03 -2.22 8.12
C LEU A 40 -2.58 -1.16 9.12
N THR A 41 -3.18 -1.17 10.31
CA THR A 41 -2.80 -0.34 11.45
C THR A 41 -2.23 -1.23 12.56
N PRO A 42 -0.93 -1.13 12.87
CA PRO A 42 -0.32 -1.99 13.87
C PRO A 42 -0.69 -1.51 15.29
N ALA A 43 -0.90 -2.44 16.21
CA ALA A 43 -1.17 -2.12 17.61
C ALA A 43 0.12 -1.77 18.40
N LEU A 44 1.27 -2.25 17.91
CA LEU A 44 2.61 -2.01 18.46
C LEU A 44 3.53 -1.54 17.34
N SER A 45 4.69 -0.96 17.66
CA SER A 45 5.59 -0.42 16.65
C SER A 45 6.05 -1.51 15.67
N ALA A 46 5.85 -1.27 14.37
CA ALA A 46 6.22 -2.21 13.31
C ALA A 46 7.14 -1.54 12.30
N SER A 47 8.17 -2.26 11.84
CA SER A 47 9.09 -1.84 10.79
C SER A 47 8.77 -2.48 9.44
N SER A 48 7.88 -3.48 9.39
CA SER A 48 7.45 -4.13 8.15
C SER A 48 5.94 -4.28 8.11
N TYR A 49 5.37 -4.04 6.94
CA TYR A 49 3.94 -4.04 6.65
C TYR A 49 3.72 -4.85 5.38
N ASN A 50 2.80 -5.81 5.40
CA ASN A 50 2.42 -6.56 4.23
C ASN A 50 0.91 -6.84 4.25
N VAL A 51 0.25 -6.61 3.12
CA VAL A 51 -1.17 -6.94 2.93
C VAL A 51 -1.36 -7.46 1.52
N SER A 52 -2.25 -8.43 1.37
CA SER A 52 -2.72 -8.95 0.09
C SER A 52 -4.24 -9.01 0.09
N LEU A 53 -4.85 -8.55 -1.00
CA LEU A 53 -6.30 -8.53 -1.15
C LEU A 53 -6.71 -8.68 -2.62
N ILE A 54 -7.97 -9.01 -2.83
CA ILE A 54 -8.62 -8.98 -4.13
C ILE A 54 -9.73 -7.93 -4.07
N THR A 55 -9.79 -7.04 -5.06
CA THR A 55 -10.84 -6.04 -5.18
C THR A 55 -11.15 -5.73 -6.64
N THR A 56 -12.36 -5.26 -6.90
CA THR A 56 -12.72 -4.72 -8.21
C THR A 56 -12.18 -3.29 -8.35
N LEU A 57 -11.60 -2.98 -9.51
CA LEU A 57 -11.13 -1.65 -9.87
C LEU A 57 -11.82 -1.18 -11.15
N VAL A 58 -11.92 0.14 -11.30
CA VAL A 58 -12.50 0.80 -12.48
C VAL A 58 -11.37 1.40 -13.31
N ALA A 59 -11.44 1.28 -14.64
CA ALA A 59 -10.49 1.91 -15.54
C ALA A 59 -10.38 3.43 -15.30
N GLY A 60 -9.16 3.97 -15.38
CA GLY A 60 -8.86 5.37 -15.13
C GLY A 60 -8.62 5.73 -13.67
N ASN A 61 -8.96 4.85 -12.72
CA ASN A 61 -8.66 5.07 -11.30
C ASN A 61 -7.15 5.10 -11.03
N GLN A 62 -6.72 5.98 -10.14
CA GLN A 62 -5.35 6.12 -9.70
C GLN A 62 -5.14 5.45 -8.33
N LEU A 63 -4.19 4.52 -8.31
CA LEU A 63 -3.75 3.81 -7.12
C LEU A 63 -2.42 4.36 -6.59
N SER A 64 -2.33 4.52 -5.27
CA SER A 64 -1.09 4.87 -4.57
C SER A 64 -1.00 4.17 -3.22
N LEU A 65 0.21 3.75 -2.85
CA LEU A 65 0.50 3.27 -1.50
C LEU A 65 0.78 4.46 -0.59
N GLN A 66 0.12 4.50 0.57
CA GLN A 66 0.22 5.59 1.54
C GLN A 66 0.53 5.06 2.94
N ILE A 67 1.43 5.74 3.63
CA ILE A 67 1.64 5.64 5.08
C ILE A 67 0.85 6.77 5.74
N PHE A 68 0.11 6.50 6.82
CA PHE A 68 -0.78 7.47 7.47
C PHE A 68 -0.77 7.33 9.00
N GLY A 69 -1.37 8.31 9.68
CA GLY A 69 -1.51 8.29 11.14
C GLY A 69 -0.26 8.71 11.91
N LEU A 70 0.74 9.28 11.23
CA LEU A 70 1.99 9.76 11.82
C LEU A 70 2.28 11.19 11.36
N ILE A 71 2.68 12.06 12.29
CA ILE A 71 3.16 13.42 12.02
C ILE A 71 4.69 13.44 12.16
N ALA A 72 5.36 12.66 11.32
CA ALA A 72 6.82 12.58 11.28
C ALA A 72 7.30 12.10 9.91
N ALA A 73 8.56 12.38 9.59
CA ALA A 73 9.21 11.80 8.42
C ALA A 73 9.42 10.28 8.63
N VAL A 74 9.12 9.50 7.59
CA VAL A 74 9.37 8.06 7.57
C VAL A 74 10.56 7.78 6.67
N VAL A 75 11.56 7.08 7.21
CA VAL A 75 12.70 6.57 6.45
C VAL A 75 12.43 5.12 6.09
N LEU A 76 12.40 4.83 4.79
CA LEU A 76 12.27 3.47 4.26
C LEU A 76 13.66 2.83 4.11
N LEU A 77 13.71 1.50 4.12
CA LEU A 77 14.94 0.77 3.80
C LEU A 77 15.47 1.18 2.42
N GLY A 78 16.78 1.38 2.32
CA GLY A 78 17.50 1.73 1.09
C GLY A 78 18.71 0.82 0.86
N GLY A 79 19.67 1.27 0.06
CA GLY A 79 20.96 0.58 -0.11
C GLY A 79 20.86 -0.81 -0.75
N GLY A 80 19.99 -0.97 -1.76
CA GLY A 80 19.78 -2.25 -2.45
C GLY A 80 18.66 -3.11 -1.86
N SER A 81 18.03 -2.68 -0.76
CA SER A 81 16.84 -3.30 -0.19
C SER A 81 15.55 -2.65 -0.72
N VAL A 82 14.43 -3.38 -0.66
CA VAL A 82 13.11 -2.86 -1.07
C VAL A 82 12.49 -2.06 0.08
N GLY A 83 12.47 -0.74 -0.03
CA GLY A 83 11.81 0.13 0.96
C GLY A 83 10.28 0.06 0.90
N ALA A 84 9.69 0.11 -0.29
CA ALA A 84 8.27 -0.13 -0.50
C ALA A 84 8.03 -0.74 -1.88
N ALA A 85 7.07 -1.66 -1.97
CA ALA A 85 6.63 -2.27 -3.21
C ALA A 85 5.10 -2.36 -3.24
N LEU A 86 4.53 -2.15 -4.42
CA LEU A 86 3.10 -2.31 -4.70
C LEU A 86 2.98 -3.13 -5.98
N THR A 87 2.35 -4.29 -5.88
CA THR A 87 2.13 -5.21 -6.99
C THR A 87 0.64 -5.29 -7.27
N ILE A 88 0.26 -5.13 -8.53
CA ILE A 88 -1.12 -5.10 -8.99
C ILE A 88 -1.23 -6.03 -10.19
N ILE A 89 -2.08 -7.05 -10.08
CA ILE A 89 -2.26 -8.09 -11.10
C ILE A 89 -3.75 -8.17 -11.44
N ARG A 90 -4.10 -8.04 -12.72
CA ARG A 90 -5.47 -8.24 -13.21
C ARG A 90 -5.76 -9.74 -13.26
N LEU A 91 -6.92 -10.16 -12.75
CA LEU A 91 -7.32 -11.57 -12.71
C LEU A 91 -8.28 -11.95 -13.84
N GLU A 92 -9.18 -11.05 -14.22
CA GLU A 92 -10.16 -11.25 -15.30
C GLU A 92 -10.68 -9.94 -15.86
#